data_AF-A0A938M4R4-F1
#
_entry.id   AF-A0A938M4R4-F1
#
_cell.length_a   1.000
_cell.length_b   1.000
_cell.length_c   1.000
_cell.angle_alpha   90.00
_cell.angle_beta   90.00
_cell.angle_gamma   90.00
#
_symmetry.space_group_name_H-M   'P 1'
#
loop_
_entity.id
_entity.type
_entity.pdbx_description
1 polymer ?
#
loop_
_entity_poly.entity_id
_entity_poly.type
_entity_poly.pdbx_seq_one_letter_code
_entity_poly.pdbx_strand_id
1 'polypeptide(L)' 'VWYTKDGKTWTELKSAVIWKARHEHSAYVFKDKIWVAGGEATPLNSEVWSLEIPPGWFGDG' A
#
# COMPACT_ATOMS: atom_id res chain seq x y z
N VAL A 1 -0.32 -6.18 -3.04
CA VAL A 1 -0.98 -4.90 -3.42
C VAL A 1 -1.33 -5.00 -4.90
N TRP A 2 -2.40 -4.39 -5.37
CA TRP A 2 -2.72 -4.36 -6.80
C TRP A 2 -2.63 -2.92 -7.31
N TYR A 3 -2.08 -2.74 -8.51
CA TYR A 3 -1.96 -1.41 -9.11
C TYR A 3 -2.31 -1.46 -10.60
N THR A 4 -2.65 -0.28 -11.13
CA THR A 4 -3.04 -0.09 -12.52
C THR A 4 -2.74 1.35 -12.93
N LYS A 5 -2.44 1.56 -14.22
CA LYS A 5 -2.36 2.90 -14.83
C LYS A 5 -3.69 3.34 -15.47
N ASP A 6 -4.53 2.37 -15.87
CA ASP A 6 -5.72 2.61 -16.70
C ASP A 6 -7.05 2.30 -15.97
N GLY A 7 -7.00 1.76 -14.75
CA GLY A 7 -8.18 1.35 -13.99
C GLY A 7 -8.81 0.04 -14.46
N LYS A 8 -8.29 -0.59 -15.53
CA LYS A 8 -8.88 -1.76 -16.18
C LYS A 8 -7.99 -2.98 -16.03
N THR A 9 -6.71 -2.83 -16.34
CA THR A 9 -5.72 -3.90 -16.26
C THR A 9 -4.96 -3.78 -14.95
N TRP A 10 -5.12 -4.75 -14.08
CA TRP A 10 -4.51 -4.76 -12.75
C TRP A 10 -3.33 -5.72 -12.72
N THR A 11 -2.21 -5.25 -12.17
CA THR A 11 -1.01 -6.06 -11.94
C THR A 11 -0.82 -6.25 -10.44
N GLU A 12 -0.51 -7.49 -10.04
CA GLU A 12 -0.18 -7.79 -8.65
C GLU A 12 1.24 -7.33 -8.35
N LEU A 13 1.37 -6.39 -7.40
CA LEU A 13 2.63 -6.13 -6.72
C LEU A 13 2.81 -7.16 -5.60
N LYS A 14 3.71 -8.11 -5.84
CA LYS A 14 4.14 -9.10 -4.85
C LYS A 14 5.07 -8.46 -3.83
N SER A 15 4.76 -8.65 -2.56
CA SER A 15 5.59 -8.21 -1.43
C SER A 15 5.85 -9.41 -0.54
N ALA A 16 7.10 -9.59 -0.11
CA ALA A 16 7.44 -10.60 0.90
C ALA A 16 6.87 -10.25 2.28
N VAL A 17 6.60 -8.96 2.53
CA VAL A 17 5.97 -8.47 3.74
C VAL A 17 4.48 -8.33 3.50
N ILE A 18 3.69 -9.13 4.21
CA ILE A 18 2.23 -9.10 4.15
C ILE A 18 1.72 -8.47 5.44
N TRP A 19 0.91 -7.44 5.28
CA TRP A 19 0.29 -6.77 6.41
C TRP A 19 -0.89 -7.58 6.92
N LYS A 20 -1.08 -7.58 8.25
CA LYS A 20 -2.18 -8.31 8.86
C LYS A 20 -3.53 -7.78 8.38
N ALA A 21 -4.48 -8.69 8.14
CA ALA A 21 -5.84 -8.34 7.80
C ALA A 21 -6.45 -7.43 8.88
N ARG A 22 -7.04 -6.31 8.44
CA ARG A 22 -7.63 -5.27 9.29
C ARG A 22 -8.69 -4.48 8.53
N HIS A 23 -9.50 -3.70 9.25
CA HIS A 23 -10.45 -2.73 8.71
C HIS A 23 -10.27 -1.37 9.40
N GLU A 24 -10.98 -0.33 8.95
CA GLU A 24 -10.95 1.03 9.55
C GLU A 24 -9.54 1.66 9.61
N HIS A 25 -8.63 1.25 8.71
CA HIS A 25 -7.32 1.86 8.59
C HIS A 25 -7.41 3.21 7.88
N SER A 26 -6.43 4.08 8.13
CA SER A 26 -6.23 5.30 7.33
C SER A 26 -5.20 5.05 6.23
N ALA A 27 -5.45 5.57 5.03
CA ALA A 27 -4.53 5.54 3.90
C ALA A 27 -4.28 6.95 3.37
N TYR A 28 -3.01 7.33 3.17
CA TYR A 28 -2.63 8.66 2.72
C TYR A 28 -1.27 8.67 1.98
N VAL A 29 -1.04 9.69 1.17
CA VAL A 29 0.26 9.90 0.49
C VAL A 29 1.09 10.91 1.26
N PHE A 30 2.33 10.55 1.59
CA PHE A 30 3.27 11.45 2.25
C PHE A 30 4.71 11.07 1.91
N LYS A 31 5.55 12.05 1.55
CA LYS A 31 6.96 11.85 1.15
C LYS A 31 7.11 10.77 0.06
N ASP A 32 6.34 10.88 -1.02
CA ASP A 32 6.37 9.98 -2.19
C ASP A 32 6.12 8.49 -1.85
N LYS A 33 5.41 8.25 -0.75
CA LYS A 33 5.00 6.92 -0.29
C LYS A 33 3.51 6.88 -0.02
N ILE A 34 2.91 5.71 -0.25
CA ILE A 34 1.57 5.41 0.28
C ILE A 34 1.76 4.89 1.70
N TRP A 35 1.09 5.49 2.66
CA TRP A 35 1.09 5.08 4.05
C TRP A 35 -0.24 4.44 4.39
N VAL A 36 -0.18 3.37 5.17
CA VAL A 36 -1.35 2.78 5.80
C VAL A 36 -1.07 2.67 7.29
N ALA A 37 -1.96 3.24 8.11
CA ALA A 37 -1.76 3.35 9.55
C ALA A 37 -3.02 3.00 10.34
N GLY A 38 -2.82 2.28 11.45
CA GLY A 38 -3.88 1.94 12.39
C GLY A 38 -4.93 0.99 11.82
N GLY A 39 -6.16 1.09 12.32
CA GLY A 39 -7.26 0.19 12.00
C GLY A 39 -7.34 -1.03 12.92
N GLU A 40 -8.51 -1.66 12.92
CA GLU A 40 -8.85 -2.77 13.79
C GLU A 40 -8.38 -4.09 13.17
N ALA A 41 -7.36 -4.68 13.81
CA ALA A 41 -6.85 -6.02 13.53
C ALA A 41 -7.13 -6.93 14.75
N THR A 42 -7.07 -8.26 14.59
CA THR A 42 -7.34 -9.18 15.71
C THR A 42 -6.16 -10.10 16.01
N PRO A 43 -5.46 -9.97 17.16
CA PRO A 43 -5.59 -8.90 18.15
C PRO A 43 -5.19 -7.53 17.60
N LEU A 44 -5.66 -6.48 18.28
CA LEU A 44 -5.36 -5.08 17.97
C LEU A 44 -3.86 -4.84 18.03
N ASN A 45 -3.36 -4.07 17.08
CA ASN A 45 -1.95 -3.69 17.02
C ASN A 45 -1.80 -2.26 16.46
N SER A 46 -0.60 -1.70 16.60
CA SER A 46 -0.27 -0.34 16.16
C SER A 46 0.67 -0.33 14.95
N GLU A 47 0.54 -1.32 14.07
CA GLU A 47 1.39 -1.41 12.88
C GLU A 47 1.15 -0.20 11.96
N VAL A 48 2.24 0.25 11.33
CA VAL A 48 2.23 1.25 10.25
C VAL A 48 3.02 0.66 9.10
N TRP A 49 2.50 0.79 7.88
CA TRP A 49 3.15 0.32 6.67
C TRP A 49 3.29 1.45 5.66
N SER A 50 4.35 1.41 4.87
CA SER A 50 4.54 2.31 3.73
C SER A 50 4.89 1.53 2.48
N LEU A 51 4.27 1.87 1.36
CA LEU A 51 4.75 1.52 0.03
C LEU A 51 5.66 2.63 -0.48
N GLU A 52 6.90 2.29 -0.79
CA GLU A 52 7.74 3.12 -1.64
C GLU A 52 7.43 2.80 -3.10
N ILE A 53 7.26 3.84 -3.90
CA ILE A 53 7.11 3.71 -5.35
C ILE A 53 8.51 3.86 -5.95
N PRO A 54 9.15 2.76 -6.42
CA PRO A 54 10.42 2.82 -7.11
C PRO A 54 10.49 3.91 -8.19
N PRO A 55 11.66 4.55 -8.35
CA PRO A 55 11.92 5.41 -9.50
C PRO A 55 11.60 4.69 -10.81
N GLY A 56 10.97 5.40 -11.76
CA GLY A 56 10.60 4.83 -13.06
C GLY A 56 9.33 3.95 -13.06
N TRP A 57 8.65 3.77 -11.93
CA TRP A 57 7.39 2.99 -11.86
C TRP A 57 6.31 3.52 -12.79
N PHE A 58 6.18 4.85 -12.89
CA PHE A 58 5.22 5.47 -13.78
C PHE A 58 5.69 5.49 -15.25
N GLY A 59 6.92 5.04 -15.52
CA GLY A 59 7.63 5.28 -16.77
C GLY A 59 7.93 6.77 -16.88
N ASP A 60 9.19 7.12 -17.15
CA ASP A 60 9.44 8.45 -17.70
C ASP A 60 8.65 8.52 -19.02
N GLY A 61 7.86 9.58 -19.19
CA GLY A 61 7.15 9.85 -20.44
C GLY A 61 8.11 10.13 -21.58
#